data_AF-A0A1G1YLW4-F1
#
_entry.id   AF-A0A1G1YLW4-F1
#
_cell.length_a   1.000
_cell.length_b   1.000
_cell.length_c   1.000
_cell.angle_alpha   90.00
_cell.angle_beta   90.00
_cell.angle_gamma   90.00
#
_symmetry.space_group_name_H-M   'P 1'
#
loop_
_entity.id
_entity.type
_entity.pdbx_description
1 polymer ?
#
loop_
_entity_poly.entity_id
_entity_poly.type
_entity_poly.pdbx_seq_one_letter_code
_entity_poly.pdbx_strand_id
1 'polypeptide(L)'
;MGKRSAHISLAEYIAAEVKEAESPLNTWGAGEEFNRPPDRNERWLHYIHSGRAAEMEDIHSDLNLWATGLRLGIDPMTLLPEEREKELQETFRLWQEHQQNTEAKETPADSG
;
A
#
# COMPACT_ATOMS: atom_id res chain seq x y z
N MET A 1 -28.80 14.87 6.03
CA MET A 1 -28.97 13.56 5.36
C MET A 1 -27.69 13.23 4.62
N GLY A 2 -26.77 12.51 5.29
CA GLY A 2 -25.53 12.07 4.66
C GLY A 2 -25.85 11.06 3.57
N LYS A 3 -25.32 11.26 2.37
CA LYS A 3 -25.43 10.32 1.25
C LYS A 3 -24.92 8.97 1.75
N ARG A 4 -25.80 7.96 1.80
CA ARG A 4 -25.39 6.56 1.98
C ARG A 4 -24.37 6.29 0.87
N SER A 5 -23.14 5.93 1.22
CA SER A 5 -22.18 5.38 0.27
C SER A 5 -22.91 4.30 -0.52
N ALA A 6 -23.03 4.47 -1.83
CA ALA A 6 -23.69 3.47 -2.65
C ALA A 6 -22.88 2.19 -2.53
N HIS A 7 -23.47 1.15 -1.93
CA HIS A 7 -22.88 -0.18 -1.91
C HIS A 7 -22.83 -0.65 -3.36
N ILE A 8 -21.64 -0.62 -3.97
CA ILE A 8 -21.41 -1.27 -5.25
C ILE A 8 -21.57 -2.78 -5.03
N SER A 9 -22.18 -3.48 -5.97
CA SER A 9 -22.22 -4.94 -5.91
C SER A 9 -20.81 -5.52 -6.11
N LEU A 10 -20.56 -6.72 -5.60
CA LEU A 10 -19.29 -7.42 -5.83
C LEU A 10 -18.97 -7.56 -7.33
N ALA A 11 -19.99 -7.77 -8.17
CA ALA A 11 -19.81 -7.87 -9.61
C ALA A 11 -19.36 -6.54 -10.24
N GLU A 12 -19.94 -5.41 -9.82
CA GLU A 12 -19.54 -4.08 -10.27
C GLU A 12 -18.14 -3.71 -9.78
N TYR A 13 -17.79 -4.11 -8.56
CA TYR A 13 -16.44 -3.96 -8.01
C TYR A 13 -15.42 -4.71 -8.88
N ILE A 14 -15.63 -6.01 -9.11
CA ILE A 14 -14.73 -6.84 -9.94
C ILE A 14 -14.60 -6.25 -11.35
N ALA A 15 -15.70 -5.79 -11.94
CA ALA A 15 -15.65 -5.19 -13.28
C ALA A 15 -14.83 -3.89 -13.31
N ALA A 16 -14.89 -3.08 -12.25
CA ALA A 16 -14.08 -1.87 -12.12
C ALA A 16 -12.59 -2.20 -11.96
N GLU A 17 -12.23 -3.18 -11.11
CA GLU A 17 -10.86 -3.65 -10.91
C GLU A 17 -10.25 -4.19 -12.22
N VAL A 18 -11.01 -4.98 -12.98
CA VAL A 18 -10.58 -5.48 -14.30
C VAL A 18 -10.34 -4.32 -15.26
N LYS A 19 -11.23 -3.33 -15.29
CA LYS A 19 -11.11 -2.15 -16.16
C LYS A 19 -9.89 -1.30 -15.80
N GLU A 20 -9.58 -1.18 -14.51
CA GLU A 20 -8.43 -0.43 -14.02
C GLU A 20 -7.12 -1.16 -14.34
N ALA A 21 -7.04 -2.46 -14.03
CA ALA A 21 -5.87 -3.29 -14.36
C ALA A 21 -5.56 -3.30 -15.87
N GLU A 22 -6.60 -3.23 -16.71
CA GLU A 22 -6.48 -3.17 -18.16
C GLU A 22 -6.48 -1.73 -18.73
N SER A 23 -6.33 -0.71 -17.88
CA SER A 23 -6.34 0.69 -18.30
C SER A 23 -5.10 1.05 -19.15
N PRO A 24 -5.17 2.13 -19.96
CA PRO A 24 -4.00 2.64 -20.68
C PRO A 24 -2.82 2.98 -19.76
N LEU A 25 -3.10 3.41 -18.51
CA LEU A 25 -2.07 3.72 -17.52
C LEU A 25 -1.32 2.47 -17.07
N ASN A 26 -2.04 1.42 -16.65
CA ASN A 26 -1.41 0.15 -16.28
C ASN A 26 -0.77 -0.56 -17.48
N THR A 27 -1.30 -0.34 -18.69
CA THR A 27 -0.67 -0.82 -19.93
C THR A 27 0.66 -0.11 -20.21
N TRP A 28 0.71 1.21 -20.02
CA TRP A 28 1.96 1.96 -20.16
C TRP A 28 2.97 1.60 -19.07
N GLY A 29 2.54 1.59 -17.81
CA GLY A 29 3.40 1.26 -16.66
C GLY A 29 4.01 -0.14 -16.74
N ALA A 30 3.20 -1.15 -17.08
CA ALA A 30 3.73 -2.49 -17.35
C ALA A 30 4.67 -2.50 -18.57
N GLY A 31 4.39 -1.68 -19.59
CA GLY A 31 5.26 -1.57 -20.75
C GLY A 31 6.66 -1.04 -20.42
N GLU A 32 6.75 -0.05 -19.53
CA GLU A 32 8.01 0.45 -18.99
C GLU A 32 8.73 -0.62 -18.13
N GLU A 33 7.98 -1.34 -17.27
CA GLU A 33 8.53 -2.37 -16.36
C GLU A 33 9.15 -3.55 -17.12
N PHE A 34 8.47 -4.04 -18.17
CA PHE A 34 8.93 -5.20 -18.95
C PHE A 34 9.73 -4.81 -20.22
N ASN A 35 9.90 -3.51 -20.49
CA ASN A 35 10.60 -2.95 -21.65
C ASN A 35 10.10 -3.50 -23.01
N ARG A 36 8.78 -3.76 -23.09
CA ARG A 36 8.08 -4.26 -24.29
C ARG A 36 6.58 -4.07 -24.12
N PRO A 37 5.77 -4.18 -25.19
CA PRO A 37 4.32 -4.25 -25.05
C PRO A 37 3.92 -5.40 -24.10
N PRO A 38 3.20 -5.11 -23.00
CA PRO A 38 2.90 -6.10 -21.97
C PRO A 38 1.70 -6.96 -22.36
N ASP A 39 1.75 -8.24 -22.01
CA ASP A 39 0.58 -9.10 -22.14
C ASP A 39 -0.44 -8.85 -21.01
N ARG A 40 -1.53 -9.62 -21.03
CA ARG A 40 -2.58 -9.45 -20.02
C ARG A 40 -2.08 -9.76 -18.60
N ASN A 41 -1.34 -10.85 -18.42
CA ASN A 41 -0.85 -11.25 -17.10
C ASN A 41 0.16 -10.24 -16.56
N GLU A 42 1.01 -9.70 -17.42
CA GLU A 42 1.98 -8.66 -17.07
C GLU A 42 1.30 -7.36 -16.62
N ARG A 43 0.18 -6.96 -17.24
CA ARG A 43 -0.63 -5.84 -16.76
C ARG A 43 -1.25 -6.11 -15.39
N TRP A 44 -1.71 -7.33 -15.14
CA TRP A 44 -2.27 -7.70 -13.84
C TRP A 44 -1.19 -7.76 -12.75
N LEU A 45 0.01 -8.26 -13.07
CA LEU A 45 1.15 -8.24 -12.16
C LEU A 45 1.55 -6.80 -11.84
N HIS A 46 1.67 -5.96 -12.86
CA HIS A 46 1.92 -4.54 -12.68
C HIS A 46 0.82 -3.87 -11.84
N TYR A 47 -0.46 -4.10 -12.12
CA TYR A 47 -1.57 -3.53 -11.34
C TYR A 47 -1.52 -3.93 -9.86
N ILE A 48 -1.18 -5.18 -9.57
CA ILE A 48 -1.00 -5.65 -8.19
C ILE A 48 0.22 -4.97 -7.56
N HIS A 49 1.35 -4.93 -8.27
CA HIS A 49 2.59 -4.30 -7.81
C HIS A 49 2.45 -2.78 -7.59
N SER A 50 1.86 -2.07 -8.55
CA SER A 50 1.64 -0.62 -8.55
C SER A 50 0.48 -0.21 -7.63
N GLY A 51 -0.46 -1.12 -7.39
CA GLY A 51 -1.68 -0.91 -6.63
C GLY A 51 -1.56 -1.07 -5.11
N ARG A 52 -0.36 -0.92 -4.54
CA ARG A 52 -0.01 -1.05 -3.10
C ARG A 52 0.63 -2.36 -2.65
N ALA A 53 0.92 -3.35 -3.51
CA ALA A 53 1.51 -4.61 -3.02
C ALA A 53 2.88 -4.40 -2.34
N ALA A 54 3.74 -3.53 -2.86
CA ALA A 54 5.01 -3.19 -2.22
C ALA A 54 4.80 -2.50 -0.86
N GLU A 55 3.87 -1.55 -0.79
CA GLU A 55 3.49 -0.90 0.47
C GLU A 55 2.92 -1.91 1.47
N MET A 56 2.12 -2.86 1.01
CA MET A 56 1.53 -3.91 1.84
C MET A 56 2.57 -4.93 2.31
N GLU A 57 3.58 -5.24 1.49
CA GLU A 57 4.73 -6.05 1.90
C GLU A 57 5.51 -5.37 3.03
N ASP A 58 5.75 -4.05 2.92
CA ASP A 58 6.39 -3.28 3.98
C ASP A 58 5.54 -3.20 5.25
N ILE A 59 4.24 -2.93 5.12
CA ILE A 59 3.27 -2.92 6.22
C ILE A 59 3.23 -4.29 6.94
N HIS A 60 3.37 -5.39 6.20
CA HIS A 60 3.29 -6.75 6.74
C HIS A 60 4.66 -7.37 7.05
N SER A 61 5.74 -6.61 6.95
CA SER A 61 7.08 -7.09 7.24
C SER A 61 7.21 -7.58 8.70
N ASP A 62 8.12 -8.54 8.92
CA ASP A 62 8.44 -9.05 10.27
C ASP A 62 8.84 -7.92 11.23
N LEU A 63 9.52 -6.89 10.70
CA LEU A 63 9.91 -5.71 11.46
C LEU A 63 8.68 -4.92 11.92
N ASN A 64 7.72 -4.67 11.04
CA ASN A 64 6.53 -3.91 11.39
C ASN A 64 5.61 -4.72 12.33
N LEU A 65 5.49 -6.03 12.12
CA LEU A 65 4.82 -6.94 13.07
C LEU A 65 5.43 -6.86 14.47
N TRP A 66 6.76 -6.94 14.57
CA TRP A 66 7.46 -6.80 15.85
C TRP A 66 7.24 -5.43 16.49
N ALA A 67 7.36 -4.35 15.72
CA ALA A 67 7.17 -2.98 16.20
C ALA A 67 5.73 -2.72 16.67
N THR A 68 4.73 -3.23 15.95
CA THR A 68 3.32 -3.18 16.37
C THR A 68 3.13 -3.92 17.69
N GLY A 69 3.75 -5.09 17.85
CA GLY A 69 3.69 -5.85 19.10
C GLY A 69 4.27 -5.08 20.29
N LEU A 70 5.40 -4.39 20.09
CA LEU A 70 5.98 -3.50 21.11
C LEU A 70 5.05 -2.33 21.46
N ARG A 71 4.44 -1.70 20.45
CA ARG A 71 3.54 -0.55 20.64
C ARG A 71 2.28 -0.92 21.41
N LEU A 72 1.73 -2.11 21.15
CA LEU A 72 0.47 -2.57 21.75
C LEU A 72 0.68 -3.34 23.06
N GLY A 73 1.86 -3.88 23.30
CA GLY A 73 2.16 -4.75 24.45
C GLY A 73 1.54 -6.15 24.35
N ILE A 74 1.17 -6.59 23.13
CA ILE A 74 0.58 -7.89 22.84
C ILE A 74 1.13 -8.43 21.51
N ASP A 75 0.99 -9.73 21.25
CA ASP A 75 1.26 -10.31 19.93
C ASP A 75 0.15 -9.87 18.94
N PRO A 76 0.48 -9.14 17.85
CA PRO A 76 -0.51 -8.68 16.87
C PRO A 76 -1.27 -9.82 16.17
N MET A 77 -0.70 -11.04 16.15
CA MET A 77 -1.37 -12.20 15.56
C MET A 77 -2.59 -12.66 16.36
N THR A 78 -2.74 -12.20 17.61
CA THR A 78 -3.91 -12.46 18.45
C THR A 78 -5.11 -11.57 18.11
N LEU A 79 -4.90 -10.49 17.35
CA LEU A 79 -5.95 -9.59 16.87
C LEU A 79 -6.76 -10.22 15.74
N LEU A 80 -8.02 -9.79 15.60
CA LEU A 80 -8.81 -10.08 14.40
C LEU A 80 -8.10 -9.51 13.16
N PRO A 81 -8.24 -10.14 11.97
CA PRO A 81 -7.52 -9.69 10.77
C PRO A 81 -7.70 -8.21 10.44
N GLU A 82 -8.92 -7.69 10.60
CA GLU A 82 -9.26 -6.28 10.33
C GLU A 82 -8.60 -5.31 11.32
N GLU A 83 -8.52 -5.70 12.60
CA GLU A 83 -7.88 -4.91 13.65
C GLU A 83 -6.36 -4.95 13.48
N ARG A 84 -5.80 -6.12 13.14
CA ARG A 84 -4.38 -6.31 12.85
C ARG A 84 -3.91 -5.44 11.69
N GLU A 85 -4.65 -5.47 10.58
CA GLU A 85 -4.36 -4.65 9.39
C GLU A 85 -4.27 -3.17 9.75
N LYS A 86 -5.26 -2.68 10.50
CA LYS A 86 -5.31 -1.28 10.94
C LYS A 86 -4.11 -0.90 11.80
N GLU A 87 -3.73 -1.76 12.75
CA GLU A 87 -2.61 -1.50 13.65
C GLU A 87 -1.25 -1.60 12.94
N LEU A 88 -1.11 -2.47 11.94
CA LEU A 88 0.09 -2.56 11.09
C LEU A 88 0.25 -1.31 10.22
N GLN A 89 -0.82 -0.87 9.56
CA GLN A 89 -0.83 0.36 8.76
C GLN A 89 -0.48 1.59 9.60
N GLU A 90 -1.04 1.70 10.81
CA GLU A 90 -0.74 2.81 11.72
C GLU A 90 0.72 2.80 12.20
N THR A 91 1.26 1.63 12.50
CA THR A 91 2.67 1.50 12.90
C THR A 91 3.60 1.91 11.75
N PHE A 92 3.28 1.48 10.53
CA PHE A 92 4.03 1.85 9.33
C PHE A 92 3.98 3.37 9.06
N ARG A 93 2.79 3.98 9.18
CA ARG A 93 2.61 5.44 9.06
C ARG A 93 3.49 6.20 10.04
N LEU A 94 3.50 5.80 11.31
CA LEU A 94 4.32 6.44 12.35
C LEU A 94 5.82 6.31 12.05
N TRP A 95 6.25 5.18 11.49
CA TRP A 95 7.63 4.99 11.05
C TRP A 95 8.00 5.94 9.91
N GLN A 96 7.15 6.06 8.88
CA GLN A 96 7.36 6.99 7.77
C GLN A 96 7.48 8.45 8.26
N GLU A 97 6.60 8.86 9.19
CA GLU A 97 6.66 10.19 9.81
C GLU A 97 7.96 10.42 10.57
N HIS A 98 8.48 9.40 11.26
CA HIS A 98 9.76 9.50 11.96
C HIS A 98 10.94 9.66 10.99
N GLN A 99 10.98 8.90 9.90
CA GLN A 99 12.05 9.00 8.89
C GLN A 99 12.09 10.41 8.26
N GLN A 100 10.93 10.91 7.83
CA GLN A 100 10.83 12.26 7.23
C GLN A 100 11.27 13.36 8.20
N ASN A 101 10.93 13.23 9.48
CA ASN A 101 11.34 14.19 10.51
C ASN A 101 12.83 14.10 10.90
N THR A 102 13.48 12.99 10.61
CA THR A 102 14.91 12.78 10.89
C THR A 102 15.76 13.31 9.73
N GLU A 103 15.39 12.99 8.49
CA GLU A 103 16.03 13.51 7.27
C GLU A 103 15.95 15.05 7.17
N ALA A 104 14.82 15.64 7.55
CA ALA A 104 14.64 17.10 7.60
C ALA A 104 15.56 17.80 8.62
N LYS A 105 16.05 17.09 9.65
CA LYS A 105 16.95 17.64 10.67
C LYS A 105 18.43 17.46 10.33
N GLU A 106 18.77 16.51 9.47
CA GLU A 106 20.16 16.21 9.09
C GLU A 106 20.64 17.00 7.87
N THR A 107 19.75 17.71 7.17
CA THR A 107 20.16 18.66 6.12
C THR A 107 20.74 19.92 6.78
N PRO A 108 22.04 20.22 6.67
CA PRO A 108 22.58 21.46 7.19
C PRO A 108 21.97 22.61 6.39
N ALA A 109 21.51 23.66 7.08
CA ALA A 109 21.29 24.94 6.43
C ALA A 109 22.63 25.38 5.84
N ASP A 110 22.72 25.30 4.51
CA ASP A 110 23.88 25.74 3.74
C ASP A 110 24.22 27.16 4.21
N SER A 111 25.35 27.25 4.91
CA SER A 111 25.79 28.44 5.61
C SER A 111 26.46 29.34 4.57
N GLY A 112 25.64 30.19 3.95
CA GLY A 112 26.10 31.29 3.11
C GLY A 112 26.89 32.34 3.86
#